data_AF-A0AAV5TKL3-F1
#
_entry.id   AF-A0AAV5TKL3-F1
#
_cell.length_a   1.000
_cell.length_b   1.000
_cell.length_c   1.000
_cell.angle_alpha   90.00
_cell.angle_beta   90.00
_cell.angle_gamma   90.00
#
_symmetry.space_group_name_H-M   'P 1'
#
loop_
_entity.id
_entity.type
_entity.pdbx_description
1 polymer ?
#
loop_
_entity_poly.entity_id
_entity_poly.type
_entity_poly.pdbx_seq_one_letter_code
_entity_poly.pdbx_strand_id
1 'polypeptide(L)'
;RLQWNKLSNDTRIKAGYSFSELVTECTIAGETCTSNDFSTFLHPDYGVCFTFISDREVTRPGLGQGLRLLMTVNQDSPQASLFDFLPTTDSAAIWAVIHSND
;
A
#
# COMPACT_ATOMS: atom_id res chain seq x y z
N ARG A 1 5.94 2.73 -18.98
CA ARG A 1 5.31 1.38 -19.06
C ARG A 1 6.18 0.33 -19.76
N LEU A 2 6.59 0.50 -21.03
CA LEU A 2 7.29 -0.57 -21.78
C LEU A 2 8.67 -0.99 -21.24
N GLN A 3 9.42 -0.09 -20.59
CA GLN A 3 10.72 -0.43 -20.00
C GLN A 3 10.59 -1.09 -18.61
N TRP A 4 9.57 -0.71 -17.82
CA TRP A 4 9.29 -1.27 -16.50
C TRP A 4 9.05 -2.78 -16.55
N ASN A 5 8.34 -3.24 -17.58
CA ASN A 5 8.02 -4.66 -17.79
C ASN A 5 9.25 -5.51 -18.16
N LYS A 6 10.42 -4.91 -18.42
CA LYS A 6 11.68 -5.63 -18.69
C LYS A 6 12.46 -5.95 -17.41
N LEU A 7 12.10 -5.33 -16.28
CA LEU A 7 12.73 -5.58 -14.99
C LEU A 7 12.15 -6.84 -14.35
N SER A 8 12.97 -7.55 -13.57
CA SER A 8 12.49 -8.66 -12.75
C SER A 8 11.51 -8.18 -11.68
N ASN A 9 10.60 -9.06 -11.25
CA ASN A 9 9.65 -8.72 -10.19
C ASN A 9 10.34 -8.28 -8.90
N ASP A 10 11.44 -8.93 -8.51
CA ASP A 10 12.22 -8.56 -7.32
C ASP A 10 12.76 -7.13 -7.41
N THR A 11 13.23 -6.73 -8.59
CA THR A 11 13.72 -5.37 -8.83
C THR A 11 12.57 -4.37 -8.75
N ARG A 12 11.42 -4.71 -9.33
CA ARG A 12 10.23 -3.87 -9.32
C ARG A 12 9.64 -3.69 -7.92
N ILE A 13 9.68 -4.74 -7.09
CA ILE A 13 9.26 -4.69 -5.69
C ILE A 13 10.21 -3.80 -4.87
N LYS A 14 11.52 -3.97 -5.04
CA LYS A 14 12.53 -3.13 -4.35
C LYS A 14 12.48 -1.66 -4.74
N ALA A 15 12.04 -1.35 -5.97
CA ALA A 15 11.91 0.01 -6.47
C ALA A 15 10.54 0.63 -6.18
N GLY A 16 9.57 -0.16 -5.71
CA GLY A 16 8.26 0.33 -5.29
C GLY A 16 8.22 0.68 -3.80
N TYR A 17 7.11 1.27 -3.38
CA TYR A 17 6.88 1.60 -1.98
C TYR A 17 6.84 0.34 -1.09
N SER A 18 7.53 0.41 0.04
CA SER A 18 7.41 -0.55 1.12
C SER A 18 6.14 -0.32 1.94
N PHE A 19 5.72 -1.34 2.69
CA PHE A 19 4.55 -1.24 3.57
C PHE A 19 4.68 -0.08 4.57
N SER A 20 5.85 0.06 5.21
CA SER A 20 6.10 1.08 6.23
C SER A 20 6.15 2.51 5.69
N GLU A 21 6.42 2.69 4.40
CA GLU A 21 6.38 4.01 3.77
C GLU A 21 4.94 4.46 3.50
N LEU A 22 4.05 3.52 3.16
CA LEU A 22 2.66 3.82 2.84
C LEU A 22 1.73 3.75 4.06
N VAL A 23 1.92 2.80 4.97
CA VAL A 23 1.03 2.56 6.12
C VAL A 23 1.76 2.92 7.40
N THR A 24 1.40 4.07 7.96
CA THR A 24 2.00 4.62 9.18
C THR A 24 1.32 4.10 10.44
N GLU A 25 -0.01 3.91 10.41
CA GLU A 25 -0.77 3.27 11.49
C GLU A 25 -1.75 2.25 10.91
N CYS A 26 -1.92 1.14 11.63
CA CYS A 26 -2.82 0.06 11.24
C CYS A 26 -3.50 -0.51 12.49
N THR A 27 -4.83 -0.51 12.50
CA THR A 27 -5.62 -1.19 13.54
C THR A 27 -6.84 -1.89 12.94
N ILE A 28 -7.21 -3.04 13.48
CA ILE A 28 -8.46 -3.73 13.18
C ILE A 28 -9.03 -4.31 14.48
N ALA A 29 -10.33 -4.14 14.71
CA ALA A 29 -10.99 -4.56 15.95
C ALA A 29 -10.31 -4.03 17.24
N GLY A 30 -9.66 -2.86 17.16
CA GLY A 30 -8.92 -2.26 18.29
C GLY A 30 -7.51 -2.83 18.53
N GLU A 31 -7.07 -3.79 17.72
CA GLU A 31 -5.74 -4.38 17.80
C GLU A 31 -4.84 -3.86 16.68
N THR A 32 -3.55 -3.65 16.98
CA THR A 32 -2.56 -3.24 15.97
C THR A 32 -2.36 -4.34 14.93
N CYS A 33 -2.31 -3.96 13.66
CA CYS A 33 -1.89 -4.82 12.56
C CYS A 33 -0.51 -4.39 12.04
N THR A 34 0.19 -5.30 11.40
CA THR A 34 1.56 -5.12 10.90
C THR A 34 1.65 -5.54 9.44
N SER A 35 2.81 -5.36 8.80
CA SER A 35 3.05 -5.83 7.43
C SER A 35 2.77 -7.32 7.24
N ASN A 36 2.85 -8.14 8.30
CA ASN A 36 2.57 -9.57 8.24
C ASN A 36 1.09 -9.90 8.06
N ASP A 37 0.19 -8.95 8.37
CA ASP A 37 -1.25 -9.07 8.14
C ASP A 37 -1.65 -8.73 6.69
N PHE A 38 -0.66 -8.46 5.82
CA PHE A 38 -0.86 -8.08 4.42
C PHE A 38 -0.07 -9.00 3.49
N SER A 39 -0.69 -9.37 2.37
CA SER A 39 0.01 -9.95 1.22
C SER A 39 0.43 -8.84 0.26
N THR A 40 1.58 -9.03 -0.37
CA THR A 40 2.11 -8.09 -1.36
C THR A 40 1.83 -8.59 -2.76
N PHE A 41 1.29 -7.73 -3.62
CA PHE A 41 1.01 -8.02 -5.02
C PHE A 41 1.56 -6.90 -5.91
N LEU A 42 2.22 -7.26 -7.01
CA LEU A 42 2.80 -6.30 -7.96
C LEU A 42 1.81 -6.01 -9.10
N HIS A 43 1.10 -4.89 -9.04
CA HIS A 43 0.24 -4.43 -10.11
C HIS A 43 1.06 -3.83 -11.26
N PRO A 44 0.76 -4.15 -12.53
CA PRO A 44 1.51 -3.61 -13.68
C PRO A 44 1.46 -2.07 -13.77
N ASP A 45 0.35 -1.46 -13.33
CA ASP A 45 0.13 -0.02 -13.43
C ASP A 45 0.28 0.76 -12.12
N TYR A 46 0.09 0.12 -10.97
CA TYR A 46 0.05 0.80 -9.66
C TYR A 46 1.26 0.45 -8.79
N GLY A 47 2.16 -0.41 -9.26
CA GLY A 47 3.34 -0.80 -8.51
C GLY A 47 3.01 -1.82 -7.42
N VAL A 48 3.58 -1.64 -6.25
CA VAL A 48 3.45 -2.57 -5.12
C VAL A 48 2.15 -2.26 -4.36
N CYS A 49 1.25 -3.23 -4.32
CA CYS A 49 -0.01 -3.17 -3.62
C CYS A 49 -0.01 -4.10 -2.41
N PHE A 50 -0.73 -3.73 -1.36
CA PHE A 50 -0.84 -4.47 -0.11
C PHE A 50 -2.30 -4.86 0.13
N THR A 51 -2.57 -6.15 0.18
CA THR A 51 -3.91 -6.70 0.42
C THR A 51 -3.97 -7.23 1.84
N PHE A 52 -4.94 -6.76 2.62
CA PHE A 52 -5.15 -7.25 3.98
C PHE A 52 -5.67 -8.70 3.95
N ILE A 53 -4.98 -9.61 4.66
CA ILE A 53 -5.27 -11.06 4.67
C ILE A 53 -5.47 -11.64 6.07
N SER A 54 -5.61 -10.79 7.09
CA SER A 54 -5.73 -11.27 8.47
C SER A 54 -7.08 -11.96 8.69
N ASP A 55 -7.08 -13.12 9.36
CA ASP A 55 -8.28 -13.88 9.75
C ASP A 55 -9.05 -13.23 10.93
N ARG A 56 -8.78 -11.96 11.22
CA ARG A 56 -9.42 -11.25 12.34
C ARG A 56 -10.88 -10.97 12.01
N GLU A 57 -11.77 -11.67 12.70
CA GLU A 57 -13.21 -11.50 12.53
C GLU A 57 -13.71 -10.18 13.13
N VAL A 58 -14.39 -9.39 12.31
CA VAL A 58 -15.14 -8.22 12.75
C VAL A 58 -16.53 -8.68 13.21
N THR A 59 -16.67 -8.94 14.52
CA THR A 59 -17.90 -9.48 15.11
C THR A 59 -18.99 -8.43 15.36
N ARG A 60 -18.65 -7.14 15.29
CA ARG A 60 -19.55 -6.02 15.56
C ARG A 60 -19.38 -4.90 14.54
N PRO A 61 -20.47 -4.27 14.09
CA PRO A 61 -20.37 -3.08 13.25
C PRO A 61 -19.84 -1.89 14.06
N GLY A 62 -19.04 -1.05 13.40
CA GLY A 62 -18.55 0.21 13.98
C GLY A 62 -17.17 0.60 13.47
N LEU A 63 -16.90 1.91 13.44
CA LEU A 63 -15.61 2.45 12.96
C LEU A 63 -14.41 1.97 13.76
N GLY A 64 -14.58 1.73 15.08
CA GLY A 64 -13.53 1.18 15.93
C GLY A 64 -13.34 -0.33 15.81
N GLN A 65 -14.23 -1.02 15.07
CA GLN A 65 -14.18 -2.47 14.90
C GLN A 65 -13.61 -2.85 13.52
N GLY A 66 -13.78 -2.00 12.52
CA GLY A 66 -13.25 -2.22 11.18
C GLY A 66 -11.74 -1.99 11.05
N LEU A 67 -11.24 -2.21 9.84
CA LEU A 67 -9.87 -1.88 9.46
C LEU A 67 -9.71 -0.35 9.37
N ARG A 68 -8.74 0.19 10.11
CA ARG A 68 -8.38 1.61 10.10
C ARG A 68 -6.90 1.73 9.79
N LEU A 69 -6.60 2.50 8.74
CA LEU A 69 -5.26 2.75 8.26
C LEU A 69 -5.00 4.26 8.28
N LEU A 70 -3.84 4.66 8.81
CA LEU A 70 -3.26 5.97 8.50
C LEU A 70 -2.21 5.75 7.42
N MET A 71 -2.42 6.38 6.27
CA MET A 71 -1.55 6.19 5.13
C MET A 71 -0.89 7.49 4.72
N THR A 72 0.38 7.40 4.32
CA THR A 72 1.23 8.54 3.99
C THR A 72 1.63 8.45 2.51
N VAL A 73 1.50 9.58 1.81
CA VAL A 73 1.99 9.74 0.43
C VAL A 73 3.00 10.86 0.45
N ASN A 74 4.26 10.53 0.19
CA ASN A 74 5.32 11.51 0.07
C ASN A 74 5.26 12.17 -1.31
N GLN A 75 4.85 13.43 -1.35
CA GLN A 75 4.81 14.21 -2.60
C GLN A 75 6.15 14.89 -2.90
N ASP A 76 6.91 15.23 -1.85
CA ASP A 76 8.23 15.84 -1.91
C ASP A 76 9.24 15.00 -1.10
N SER A 77 10.43 14.72 -1.67
CA SER A 77 11.55 14.23 -0.87
C SER A 77 12.32 15.40 -0.26
N PRO A 78 12.72 15.33 1.03
CA PRO A 78 13.58 16.32 1.65
C PRO A 78 15.01 16.34 1.07
N GLN A 79 15.41 15.32 0.29
CA GLN A 79 16.62 15.41 -0.52
C GLN A 79 16.29 16.07 -1.86
N ALA A 80 16.66 17.35 -1.97
CA ALA A 80 16.60 18.11 -3.21
C ALA A 80 17.09 17.24 -4.39
N SER A 81 16.18 16.91 -5.31
CA SER A 81 16.34 16.17 -6.59
C SER A 81 15.77 14.75 -6.68
N LEU A 82 15.14 14.17 -5.64
CA LEU A 82 14.31 12.97 -5.80
C LEU A 82 12.83 13.30 -5.61
N PHE A 83 12.04 13.27 -6.66
CA PHE A 83 10.58 13.20 -6.51
C PHE A 83 10.22 11.74 -6.24
N ASP A 84 9.56 11.44 -5.11
CA ASP A 84 8.97 10.12 -4.84
C ASP A 84 7.79 9.84 -5.79
N PHE A 85 7.21 10.91 -6.33
CA PHE A 85 6.19 10.87 -7.35
C PHE A 85 6.79 10.95 -8.76
N LEU A 86 6.36 10.04 -9.65
CA LEU A 86 6.72 10.15 -11.06
C LEU A 86 6.06 11.42 -11.64
N PRO A 87 6.81 12.28 -12.38
CA PRO A 87 6.26 13.52 -12.95
C PRO A 87 5.09 13.31 -13.92
N THR A 88 4.91 12.10 -14.42
CA THR A 88 3.83 11.70 -15.32
C THR A 88 2.59 11.17 -14.60
N THR A 89 2.58 11.12 -13.27
CA THR A 89 1.42 10.67 -12.51
C THR A 89 0.53 11.86 -12.19
N ASP A 90 -0.74 11.80 -12.61
CA ASP A 90 -1.67 12.94 -12.58
C ASP A 90 -2.11 13.36 -11.17
N SER A 91 -2.04 12.46 -10.17
CA SER A 91 -2.53 12.73 -8.82
C SER A 91 -1.79 11.94 -7.74
N ALA A 92 -1.49 12.62 -6.64
CA ALA A 92 -0.97 12.03 -5.41
C ALA A 92 -2.10 11.52 -4.51
N ALA A 93 -2.69 10.40 -4.93
CA ALA A 93 -3.80 9.75 -4.25
C ALA A 93 -3.49 8.29 -3.91
N ILE A 94 -4.18 7.79 -2.89
CA ILE A 94 -4.17 6.37 -2.53
C ILE A 94 -5.40 5.71 -3.16
N TRP A 95 -5.18 4.54 -3.75
CA TRP A 95 -6.24 3.71 -4.30
C TRP A 95 -6.45 2.49 -3.40
N ALA A 96 -7.70 2.26 -3.02
CA ALA A 96 -8.11 1.08 -2.27
C ALA A 96 -9.30 0.43 -2.98
N VAL A 97 -9.31 -0.90 -3.00
CA VAL A 97 -10.38 -1.70 -3.60
C VAL A 97 -10.79 -2.76 -2.59
N ILE A 98 -12.10 -2.93 -2.42
CA ILE A 98 -12.67 -4.00 -1.62
C ILE A 98 -13.10 -5.09 -2.61
N HIS A 99 -12.57 -6.30 -2.43
CA HIS A 99 -12.91 -7.47 -3.24
C HIS A 99 -13.10 -8.70 -2.34
N SER A 100 -13.80 -9.73 -2.84
CA SER A 100 -13.88 -11.03 -2.18
C SER A 100 -12.56 -11.78 -2.32
N ASN A 101 -12.34 -12.77 -1.45
CA ASN A 101 -11.12 -13.60 -1.45
C ASN A 101 -11.07 -14.66 -2.57
N ASP A 102 -11.89 -14.51 -3.62
CA ASP A 102 -12.08 -15.52 -4.69
C ASP A 102 -10.94 -15.53 -5.72
#